data_AF-A0A9F5IXG2-F1
#
_entry.id   AF-A0A9F5IXG2-F1
#
_cell.length_a   1.000
_cell.length_b   1.000
_cell.length_c   1.000
_cell.angle_alpha   90.00
_cell.angle_beta   90.00
_cell.angle_gamma   90.00
#
_symmetry.space_group_name_H-M   'P 1'
#
loop_
_entity.id
_entity.type
_entity.pdbx_description
1 polymer ?
#
loop_
_entity_poly.entity_id
_entity_poly.type
_entity_poly.pdbx_seq_one_letter_code
_entity_poly.pdbx_strand_id
1 'polypeptide(L)'
;MHGLCYSLCLVAAAAVGFSRANRNCPDLVVDSCLCTAERSKGPGRQTLRIKVVCSGGELAETLHPSLLPNRTVSLILSNNKILWLKNNSFIGLRSLERL
;
A
#
# COMPACT_ATOMS: atom_id res chain seq x y z
N MET A 1 -38.81 -29.68 -8.05
CA MET A 1 -39.67 -28.48 -7.91
C MET A 1 -38.76 -27.26 -7.83
N HIS A 2 -38.69 -26.50 -8.94
CA HIS A 2 -38.16 -25.12 -9.07
C HIS A 2 -36.64 -24.96 -8.77
N GLY A 3 -35.74 -24.83 -9.75
CA GLY A 3 -35.86 -23.94 -10.91
C GLY A 3 -35.66 -22.49 -10.44
N LEU A 4 -34.63 -21.84 -10.98
CA LEU A 4 -34.27 -20.42 -10.80
C LEU A 4 -33.61 -20.01 -9.46
N CYS A 5 -32.28 -20.10 -9.41
CA CYS A 5 -31.50 -18.89 -9.12
C CYS A 5 -30.16 -18.97 -9.85
N TYR A 6 -30.25 -19.20 -11.16
CA TYR A 6 -29.19 -18.99 -12.12
C TYR A 6 -29.10 -17.48 -12.36
N SER A 7 -28.53 -16.70 -11.44
CA SER A 7 -28.24 -15.28 -11.66
C SER A 7 -27.33 -14.74 -10.57
N LEU A 8 -26.42 -13.87 -11.00
CA LEU A 8 -25.33 -13.23 -10.26
C LEU A 8 -24.06 -14.10 -10.16
N CYS A 9 -23.41 -14.37 -11.28
CA CYS A 9 -22.45 -13.46 -11.92
C CYS A 9 -21.22 -13.18 -11.05
N LEU A 10 -20.09 -13.75 -11.50
CA LEU A 10 -18.84 -13.02 -11.70
C LEU A 10 -18.44 -12.09 -10.54
N VAL A 11 -17.89 -12.64 -9.47
CA VAL A 11 -16.86 -11.91 -8.73
C VAL A 11 -15.60 -12.74 -8.76
N ALA A 12 -14.67 -12.22 -9.53
CA ALA A 12 -13.41 -12.81 -9.91
C ALA A 12 -12.65 -13.38 -8.72
N ALA A 13 -12.10 -14.57 -8.96
CA ALA A 13 -11.00 -15.13 -8.21
C ALA A 13 -9.86 -14.10 -8.07
N ALA A 14 -9.73 -13.49 -6.90
CA ALA A 14 -8.50 -12.82 -6.47
C ALA A 14 -8.45 -12.63 -4.94
N ALA A 15 -8.84 -13.65 -4.15
CA ALA A 15 -8.49 -13.69 -2.73
C ALA A 15 -7.01 -14.09 -2.48
N VAL A 16 -6.14 -14.00 -3.49
CA VAL A 16 -4.68 -14.14 -3.36
C VAL A 16 -4.05 -12.81 -2.97
N GLY A 17 -4.55 -12.19 -1.90
CA GLY A 17 -4.00 -10.97 -1.32
C GLY A 17 -3.11 -11.18 -0.09
N PHE A 18 -3.07 -12.38 0.49
CA PHE A 18 -2.65 -12.50 1.89
C PHE A 18 -1.17 -12.76 2.17
N SER A 19 -0.30 -12.99 1.18
CA SER A 19 1.14 -13.24 1.49
C SER A 19 2.16 -12.92 0.40
N ARG A 20 1.74 -12.39 -0.77
CA ARG A 20 2.70 -12.05 -1.85
C ARG A 20 3.31 -10.66 -1.73
N ALA A 21 2.76 -9.82 -0.85
CA ALA A 21 3.22 -8.47 -0.55
C ALA A 21 4.57 -8.43 0.19
N ASN A 22 4.84 -9.38 1.09
CA ASN A 22 5.96 -9.29 2.03
C ASN A 22 7.34 -9.52 1.37
N ARG A 23 7.42 -10.23 0.24
CA ARG A 23 8.72 -10.55 -0.38
C ARG A 23 9.43 -9.34 -1.00
N ASN A 24 8.68 -8.31 -1.41
CA ASN A 24 9.27 -7.12 -2.03
C ASN A 24 9.51 -5.97 -1.05
N CYS A 25 8.99 -6.07 0.18
CA CYS A 25 9.13 -5.05 1.21
C CYS A 25 9.35 -5.68 2.59
N PRO A 26 10.52 -6.31 2.83
CA PRO A 26 10.84 -6.87 4.15
C PRO A 26 10.99 -5.79 5.24
N ASP A 27 11.14 -4.53 4.82
CA ASP A 27 11.48 -3.39 5.67
C ASP A 27 10.25 -2.66 6.24
N LEU A 28 9.03 -3.05 5.83
CA LEU A 28 7.81 -2.46 6.38
C LEU A 28 7.42 -3.20 7.66
N VAL A 29 7.78 -2.63 8.81
CA VAL A 29 7.58 -3.24 10.15
C VAL A 29 6.26 -2.80 10.80
N VAL A 30 5.36 -2.15 10.05
CA VAL A 30 4.10 -1.61 10.60
C VAL A 30 2.92 -2.48 10.19
N ASP A 31 2.32 -3.17 11.17
CA ASP A 31 1.24 -4.14 10.94
C ASP A 31 -0.03 -3.54 10.31
N SER A 32 -0.30 -2.26 10.56
CA SER A 32 -1.44 -1.54 9.97
C SER A 32 -1.20 -1.07 8.53
N CYS A 33 -0.05 -1.44 7.93
CA CYS A 33 0.35 -0.99 6.62
C CYS A 33 0.57 -2.17 5.67
N LEU A 34 0.09 -2.00 4.45
CA LEU A 34 0.25 -2.95 3.36
C LEU A 34 1.26 -2.41 2.36
N CYS A 35 2.21 -3.26 1.98
CA CYS A 35 3.15 -2.96 0.91
C CYS A 35 2.74 -3.66 -0.39
N THR A 36 2.76 -2.93 -1.49
CA THR A 36 2.57 -3.49 -2.83
C THR A 36 3.69 -2.99 -3.73
N ALA A 37 4.23 -3.91 -4.52
CA ALA A 37 5.30 -3.60 -5.45
C ALA A 37 4.75 -3.68 -6.88
N GLU A 38 4.83 -2.57 -7.58
CA GLU A 38 4.31 -2.39 -8.92
C GLU A 38 5.48 -2.21 -9.89
N ARG A 39 5.37 -2.74 -11.10
CA ARG A 39 6.35 -2.47 -12.16
C ARG A 39 5.81 -1.38 -13.06
N SER A 40 6.67 -0.44 -13.44
CA SER A 40 6.33 0.60 -14.42
C SER A 40 5.83 -0.02 -15.74
N LYS A 41 4.64 0.40 -16.20
CA LYS A 41 4.14 0.09 -17.54
C LYS A 41 4.74 1.09 -18.53
N GLY A 42 5.58 0.62 -19.45
CA GLY A 42 6.12 1.45 -20.53
C GLY A 42 7.29 0.77 -21.25
N PRO A 43 7.60 1.19 -22.50
CA PRO A 43 8.80 0.76 -23.19
C PRO A 43 10.01 1.43 -22.52
N GLY A 44 10.65 0.70 -21.61
CA GLY A 44 11.76 1.19 -20.81
C GLY A 44 12.19 0.18 -19.75
N ARG A 45 13.28 0.48 -19.03
CA ARG A 45 13.77 -0.37 -17.94
C ARG A 45 12.67 -0.50 -16.87
N GLN A 46 12.17 -1.72 -16.66
CA GLN A 46 11.16 -1.98 -15.64
C GLN A 46 11.71 -1.60 -14.26
N THR A 47 11.24 -0.48 -13.71
CA THR A 47 11.58 -0.06 -12.35
C THR A 47 10.54 -0.62 -11.38
N LEU A 48 11.04 -1.19 -10.29
CA LEU A 48 10.20 -1.62 -9.19
C LEU A 48 9.82 -0.39 -8.37
N ARG A 49 8.53 -0.13 -8.29
CA ARG A 49 7.93 1.01 -7.59
C ARG A 49 7.13 0.47 -6.41
N ILE A 50 7.31 1.06 -5.24
CA ILE A 50 6.66 0.59 -4.03
C ILE A 50 5.50 1.52 -3.66
N LYS A 51 4.34 0.93 -3.37
CA LYS A 51 3.17 1.60 -2.83
C LYS A 51 2.89 1.06 -1.44
N VAL A 52 2.82 1.95 -0.46
CA VAL A 52 2.49 1.63 0.93
C VAL A 52 1.12 2.22 1.26
N VAL A 53 0.25 1.42 1.85
CA VAL A 53 -1.09 1.84 2.28
C VAL A 53 -1.23 1.53 3.76
N CYS A 54 -1.32 2.56 4.59
CA CYS A 54 -1.59 2.45 6.01
C CYS A 54 -3.02 2.86 6.29
N SER A 55 -3.86 1.94 6.77
CA SER A 55 -5.28 2.20 6.96
C SER A 55 -5.85 1.58 8.22
N GLY A 56 -6.65 2.35 8.97
CA GLY A 56 -7.32 1.86 10.18
C GLY A 56 -6.39 1.58 11.35
N GLY A 57 -5.15 2.08 11.31
CA GLY A 57 -4.15 1.88 12.35
C GLY A 57 -4.21 2.91 13.48
N GLU A 58 -5.18 3.84 13.45
CA GLU A 58 -5.34 4.89 14.47
C GLU A 58 -4.04 5.71 14.66
N LEU A 59 -3.22 5.82 13.61
CA LEU A 59 -1.95 6.53 13.65
C LEU A 59 -2.20 7.98 14.11
N ALA A 60 -1.71 8.34 15.29
CA ALA A 60 -1.81 9.69 15.85
C ALA A 60 -0.86 10.67 15.14
N GLU A 61 0.21 10.14 14.57
CA GLU A 61 1.25 10.84 13.81
C GLU A 61 1.60 10.03 12.55
N THR A 62 2.21 10.67 11.56
CA THR A 62 2.72 9.97 10.37
C THR A 62 3.87 9.02 10.71
N LEU A 63 4.07 7.97 9.90
CA LEU A 63 5.21 7.08 10.05
C LEU A 63 6.54 7.80 9.80
N HIS A 64 7.55 7.42 10.57
CA HIS A 64 8.90 7.90 10.34
C HIS A 64 9.42 7.35 8.99
N PRO A 65 10.05 8.17 8.13
CA PRO A 65 10.53 7.76 6.81
C PRO A 65 11.45 6.53 6.81
N SER A 66 12.17 6.27 7.90
CA SER A 66 13.02 5.09 8.05
C SER A 66 12.25 3.77 8.16
N LEU A 67 10.94 3.82 8.43
CA LEU A 67 10.06 2.64 8.52
C LEU A 67 9.41 2.30 7.17
N LEU A 68 9.69 3.10 6.14
CA LEU A 68 9.14 2.94 4.81
C LEU A 68 10.25 2.51 3.84
N PRO A 69 9.95 1.60 2.90
CA PRO A 69 10.93 1.19 1.90
C PRO A 69 11.45 2.40 1.09
N ASN A 70 12.76 2.43 0.81
CA ASN A 70 13.42 3.56 0.13
C ASN A 70 12.79 3.91 -1.24
N ARG A 71 12.25 2.90 -1.95
CA ARG A 71 11.62 3.05 -3.27
C ARG A 71 10.10 3.33 -3.21
N THR A 72 9.61 3.81 -2.09
CA THR A 72 8.19 4.17 -1.93
C THR A 72 7.88 5.38 -2.82
N VAL A 73 7.04 5.15 -3.84
CA VAL A 73 6.54 6.18 -4.75
C VAL A 73 5.17 6.70 -4.37
N SER A 74 4.39 5.89 -3.63
CA SER A 74 3.07 6.24 -3.15
C SER A 74 2.93 5.79 -1.70
N LEU A 75 2.60 6.73 -0.83
CA LEU A 75 2.20 6.47 0.55
C LEU A 75 0.75 6.89 0.69
N ILE A 76 -0.10 6.03 1.23
CA ILE A 76 -1.51 6.35 1.47
C ILE A 76 -1.78 6.21 2.96
N LEU A 77 -2.27 7.28 3.59
CA LEU A 77 -2.62 7.32 5.01
C LEU A 77 -4.14 7.50 5.16
N SER A 78 -4.92 6.48 4.86
CA SER A 78 -6.39 6.54 4.87
C SER A 78 -6.99 6.10 6.20
N ASN A 79 -8.10 6.70 6.63
CA ASN A 79 -8.81 6.25 7.84
C ASN A 79 -7.91 6.09 9.08
N ASN A 80 -7.04 7.07 9.31
CA ASN A 80 -6.21 7.18 10.51
C ASN A 80 -6.63 8.43 11.31
N LYS A 81 -6.26 8.49 12.59
CA LYS A 81 -6.55 9.64 13.46
C LYS A 81 -5.33 10.55 13.61
N ILE A 82 -4.73 10.95 12.48
CA ILE A 82 -3.55 11.81 12.51
C ILE A 82 -3.97 13.17 13.02
N LEU A 83 -3.55 13.51 14.24
CA LEU A 83 -3.86 14.79 14.88
C LEU A 83 -2.79 15.84 14.57
N TRP A 84 -1.56 15.40 14.35
CA TRP A 84 -0.41 16.27 14.15
C TRP A 84 0.41 15.83 12.95
N LEU A 85 0.63 16.77 12.03
CA LEU A 85 1.57 16.60 10.93
C LEU A 85 2.80 17.46 11.22
N LYS A 86 3.89 16.83 11.62
CA LYS A 86 5.15 17.54 11.88
C LYS A 86 5.71 18.08 10.57
N ASN A 87 6.36 19.24 10.63
CA ASN A 87 7.18 19.70 9.53
C ASN A 87 8.21 18.62 9.18
N ASN A 88 8.45 18.43 7.88
CA ASN A 88 9.43 17.46 7.41
C ASN A 88 9.08 15.99 7.72
N SER A 89 7.81 15.65 8.03
CA SER A 89 7.37 14.27 8.30
C SER A 89 7.73 13.24 7.21
N PHE A 90 7.85 13.69 5.95
CA PHE A 90 8.17 12.84 4.81
C PHE A 90 9.61 13.04 4.30
N ILE A 91 10.44 13.79 5.03
CA ILE A 91 11.80 14.08 4.61
C ILE A 91 12.63 12.80 4.52
N GLY A 92 13.33 12.61 3.40
CA GLY A 92 14.11 11.38 3.15
C GLY A 92 13.39 10.32 2.30
N LEU A 93 12.07 10.43 2.08
CA LEU A 93 11.36 9.62 1.08
C LEU A 93 11.62 10.16 -0.34
N ARG A 94 12.84 9.97 -0.85
CA ARG A 94 13.32 10.60 -2.10
C ARG A 94 12.56 10.18 -3.35
N SER A 95 11.93 9.00 -3.33
CA SER A 95 11.15 8.49 -4.47
C SER A 95 9.65 8.80 -4.36
N LEU A 96 9.21 9.47 -3.29
CA LEU A 96 7.79 9.72 -3.06
C LEU A 96 7.25 10.73 -4.07
N GLU A 97 6.20 10.33 -4.78
CA GLU A 97 5.52 11.15 -5.79
C GLU A 97 4.07 11.45 -5.39
N ARG A 98 3.48 10.59 -4.55
CA ARG A 98 2.06 10.66 -4.18
C ARG A 98 1.88 10.40 -2.68
N LEU A 99 1.08 11.24 -2.04
CA LEU A 99 0.64 11.13 -0.66
C LEU A 99 -0.89 11.21 -0.60
#